data_AF-A0A392U4D3-F1
#
_entry.id   AF-A0A392U4D3-F1
#
_cell.length_a   1.000
_cell.length_b   1.000
_cell.length_c   1.000
_cell.angle_alpha   90.00
_cell.angle_beta   90.00
_cell.angle_gamma   90.00
#
_symmetry.space_group_name_H-M   'P 1'
#
loop_
_entity.id
_entity.type
_entity.pdbx_description
1 polymer ?
#
loop_
_entity_poly.entity_id
_entity_poly.type
_entity_poly.pdbx_seq_one_letter_code
_entity_poly.pdbx_strand_id
1 'polypeptide(L)' 'TRVLTSFNNQNPPKFRGDGGHAAADLWLQAMEKIFGAIHCPEEEKVTLATYQLLGDAEYWWGNISLMME' A
#
# COMPACT_ATOMS: atom_id res chain seq x y z
N THR A 1 -9.64 10.70 -6.74
CA THR A 1 -9.22 11.98 -6.14
C THR A 1 -7.89 12.43 -6.74
N ARG A 2 -7.51 13.72 -6.63
CA ARG A 2 -6.20 14.23 -7.10
C ARG A 2 -5.02 13.43 -6.54
N VAL A 3 -5.14 12.97 -5.29
CA VAL A 3 -4.14 12.15 -4.60
C VAL A 3 -3.97 10.79 -5.30
N LEU A 4 -5.06 10.08 -5.62
CA LEU A 4 -5.00 8.80 -6.33
C LEU A 4 -4.31 8.93 -7.71
N THR A 5 -4.60 10.00 -8.45
CA THR A 5 -3.95 10.24 -9.75
C THR A 5 -2.45 10.49 -9.58
N SER A 6 -2.06 11.36 -8.63
CA SER A 6 -0.65 11.61 -8.33
C SER A 6 0.07 10.36 -7.86
N PHE A 7 -0.59 9.55 -7.03
CA PHE A 7 -0.07 8.27 -6.52
C PHE A 7 0.17 7.28 -7.66
N ASN A 8 -0.82 7.04 -8.52
CA ASN A 8 -0.69 6.13 -9.66
C ASN A 8 0.41 6.59 -10.64
N ASN A 9 0.59 7.90 -10.82
CA ASN A 9 1.66 8.45 -11.65
C ASN A 9 3.07 8.16 -11.11
N GLN A 10 3.22 7.81 -9.83
CA GLN A 10 4.50 7.37 -9.26
C GLN A 10 4.81 5.89 -9.50
N ASN A 11 3.90 5.14 -10.15
CA ASN A 11 4.02 3.69 -10.39
C ASN A 11 4.32 2.90 -9.11
N PRO A 12 3.38 2.91 -8.14
CA PRO A 12 3.59 2.29 -6.85
C PRO A 12 3.83 0.77 -7.00
N PRO A 13 4.76 0.19 -6.22
CA PRO A 13 5.06 -1.23 -6.29
C PRO A 13 3.90 -2.04 -5.73
N LYS A 14 3.68 -3.23 -6.29
CA LYS A 14 2.68 -4.19 -5.78
C LYS A 14 3.35 -5.22 -4.87
N PHE A 15 2.61 -5.72 -3.90
CA PHE A 15 3.07 -6.74 -2.98
C PHE A 15 2.11 -7.91 -2.93
N ARG A 16 2.59 -9.13 -3.22
CA ARG A 16 1.77 -10.33 -3.23
C ARG A 16 1.78 -11.10 -1.90
N GLY A 17 2.63 -10.71 -0.97
CA GLY A 17 2.91 -11.49 0.25
C GLY A 17 4.11 -12.43 0.13
N ASP A 18 4.81 -12.40 -1.01
CA ASP A 18 5.99 -13.22 -1.28
C ASP A 18 7.29 -12.53 -0.85
N GLY A 19 8.34 -13.32 -0.57
CA GLY A 19 9.67 -12.80 -0.23
C GLY A 19 9.92 -12.47 1.25
N GLY A 20 8.96 -12.74 2.14
CA GLY A 20 9.12 -12.61 3.60
C GLY A 20 9.28 -11.18 4.11
N HIS A 21 9.73 -11.03 5.36
CA HIS A 21 9.77 -9.73 6.05
C HIS A 21 10.59 -8.67 5.30
N ALA A 22 11.74 -9.03 4.74
CA ALA A 22 12.58 -8.07 4.02
C ALA A 22 11.91 -7.52 2.75
N ALA A 23 11.15 -8.33 2.03
CA ALA A 23 10.39 -7.86 0.86
C ALA A 23 9.26 -6.92 1.27
N ALA A 24 8.58 -7.22 2.40
CA ALA A 24 7.57 -6.34 2.97
C ALA A 24 8.15 -5.00 3.40
N ASP A 25 9.32 -4.98 4.06
CA ASP A 25 10.00 -3.75 4.49
C ASP A 25 10.40 -2.87 3.30
N LEU A 26 10.93 -3.49 2.23
CA LEU A 26 11.30 -2.76 1.01
C LEU A 26 10.08 -2.19 0.31
N TRP A 27 8.99 -2.95 0.25
CA TRP A 27 7.73 -2.47 -0.31
C TRP A 27 7.19 -1.28 0.50
N LEU A 28 7.17 -1.39 1.84
CA LEU A 28 6.67 -0.32 2.71
C LEU A 28 7.50 0.96 2.57
N GLN A 29 8.83 0.86 2.56
CA GLN A 29 9.71 2.02 2.36
C GLN A 29 9.46 2.72 1.01
N ALA A 30 9.21 1.95 -0.05
CA ALA A 30 8.88 2.51 -1.35
C ALA A 30 7.53 3.25 -1.32
N MET A 31 6.53 2.69 -0.63
CA MET A 31 5.22 3.32 -0.43
C MET A 31 5.34 4.62 0.37
N GLU A 32 6.09 4.63 1.47
CA GLU A 32 6.34 5.82 2.29
C GLU A 32 7.02 6.95 1.49
N LYS A 33 7.99 6.60 0.64
CA LYS A 33 8.66 7.56 -0.25
C LYS A 33 7.67 8.23 -1.21
N ILE A 34 6.75 7.44 -1.79
CA ILE A 34 5.72 7.96 -2.69
C ILE A 34 4.76 8.86 -1.92
N PHE A 35 4.29 8.45 -0.74
CA PHE A 35 3.41 9.26 0.09
C PHE A 35 4.03 10.60 0.47
N GLY A 36 5.32 10.61 0.81
CA GLY A 36 6.07 11.84 1.04
C GLY A 36 6.14 12.73 -0.20
N ALA A 37 6.45 12.16 -1.36
CA ALA A 37 6.60 12.90 -2.61
C ALA A 37 5.31 13.59 -3.08
N ILE A 38 4.14 12.96 -2.86
CA ILE A 38 2.85 13.52 -3.27
C ILE A 38 2.14 14.30 -2.15
N HIS A 39 2.77 14.43 -0.98
CA HIS A 39 2.16 14.98 0.24
C HIS A 39 0.80 14.32 0.57
N CYS A 40 0.80 12.98 0.61
CA CYS A 40 -0.41 12.19 0.87
C CYS A 40 -0.93 12.44 2.30
N PRO A 41 -2.23 12.78 2.46
CA PRO A 41 -2.88 12.83 3.77
C PRO A 41 -2.80 11.48 4.47
N GLU A 42 -2.69 11.49 5.80
CA GLU A 42 -2.55 10.27 6.60
C GLU A 42 -3.76 9.34 6.47
N GLU A 43 -4.97 9.90 6.42
CA GLU A 43 -6.23 9.18 6.24
C GLU A 43 -6.32 8.37 4.93
N GLU A 44 -5.58 8.78 3.89
CA GLU A 44 -5.60 8.14 2.57
C GLU A 44 -4.50 7.07 2.41
N LYS A 45 -3.44 7.10 3.24
CA LYS A 45 -2.25 6.25 3.05
C LYS A 45 -2.60 4.75 3.10
N VAL A 46 -3.37 4.34 4.10
CA VAL A 46 -3.76 2.93 4.28
C VAL A 46 -4.57 2.48 3.07
N THR A 47 -5.60 3.23 2.69
CA THR A 47 -6.44 2.94 1.52
C THR A 47 -5.62 2.81 0.24
N LEU A 48 -4.67 3.71 0.00
CA LEU A 48 -3.82 3.66 -1.20
C LEU A 48 -2.84 2.48 -1.17
N ALA A 49 -2.30 2.14 -0.01
CA ALA A 49 -1.38 1.02 0.16
C ALA A 49 -2.07 -0.33 -0.07
N THR A 50 -3.29 -0.47 0.43
CA THR A 50 -4.05 -1.73 0.34
C THR A 50 -4.45 -2.04 -1.11
N TYR A 51 -4.69 -1.03 -1.94
CA TYR A 51 -4.88 -1.21 -3.39
C TYR A 51 -3.66 -1.80 -4.12
N GLN A 52 -2.47 -1.75 -3.52
CA GLN A 52 -1.26 -2.33 -4.10
C GLN A 52 -0.94 -3.72 -3.56
N LEU A 53 -1.71 -4.20 -2.58
CA LEU A 53 -1.65 -5.59 -2.15
C LEU A 53 -2.34 -6.47 -3.20
N LEU A 54 -1.83 -7.67 -3.39
CA LEU A 54 -2.37 -8.69 -4.27
C LEU A 54 -2.26 -10.07 -3.60
N GLY A 55 -3.02 -11.05 -4.08
CA GLY A 55 -2.82 -12.45 -3.69
C GLY A 55 -2.92 -12.67 -2.19
N ASP A 56 -1.91 -13.32 -1.59
CA ASP A 56 -1.91 -13.69 -0.17
C ASP A 56 -1.95 -12.46 0.74
N ALA A 57 -1.26 -11.38 0.36
CA ALA A 57 -1.27 -10.14 1.13
C ALA A 57 -2.63 -9.43 1.09
N GLU A 58 -3.30 -9.42 -0.06
CA GLU A 58 -4.67 -8.89 -0.21
C GLU A 58 -5.66 -9.72 0.62
N TYR A 59 -5.57 -11.05 0.53
CA TYR A 59 -6.42 -11.97 1.29
C TYR A 59 -6.25 -11.78 2.80
N TRP A 60 -5.00 -11.70 3.28
CA TRP A 60 -4.71 -11.47 4.69
C TRP A 60 -5.26 -10.11 5.17
N TRP A 61 -5.02 -9.04 4.41
CA TRP A 61 -5.50 -7.70 4.77
C TRP A 61 -7.03 -7.61 4.80
N GLY A 62 -7.71 -8.23 3.84
CA GLY A 62 -9.17 -8.27 3.80
C GLY A 62 -9.77 -8.95 5.04
N ASN A 63 -9.19 -10.08 5.47
CA ASN A 63 -9.64 -10.79 6.67
C ASN A 63 -9.42 -9.98 7.96
N ILE A 64 -8.27 -9.32 8.10
CA ILE A 64 -7.97 -8.50 9.27
C ILE A 64 -8.83 -7.24 9.31
N SER A 65 -9.08 -6.61 8.16
CA SER A 65 -9.93 -5.42 8.09
C SER A 65 -11.38 -5.72 8.47
N LEU A 66 -11.89 -6.89 8.07
CA LEU A 66 -13.21 -7.39 8.49
C LEU A 66 -13.30 -7.70 10.00
N MET A 67 -12.18 -7.95 10.66
CA MET A 67 -12.14 -8.19 12.12
C MET A 67 -12.05 -6.90 12.93
N MET A 68 -11.71 -5.77 12.29
CA MET A 68 -11.61 -4.46 12.93
C MET A 68 -12.88 -3.61 12.75
N GLU A 69 -13.89 -4.13 12.05
CA GLU A 69 -15.21 -3.52 11.86
C GLU A 69 -16.23 -4.00 12.90
#